data_AF-A0A937WNR8-F1
#
_entry.id   AF-A0A937WNR8-F1
#
_cell.length_a   1.000
_cell.length_b   1.000
_cell.length_c   1.000
_cell.angle_alpha   90.00
_cell.angle_beta   90.00
_cell.angle_gamma   90.00
#
_symmetry.space_group_name_H-M   'P 1'
#
loop_
_entity.id
_entity.type
_entity.pdbx_description
1 polymer ?
#
loop_
_entity_poly.entity_id
_entity_poly.type
_entity_poly.pdbx_seq_one_letter_code
_entity_poly.pdbx_strand_id
1 'polypeptide(L)' 'MASSALQKQVYEKLKNLSDIQLREVLLFIEFVNTREDEEFIAYVNERTKLALKARKEGKKFHTLEELQKEFTMEKLNYGV' A
#
# COMPACT_ATOMS: atom_id res chain seq x y z
N MET A 1 16.26 9.73 21.12
CA MET A 1 15.74 9.55 22.50
C MET A 1 14.32 10.10 22.50
N ALA A 2 13.23 9.39 22.83
CA ALA A 2 13.03 8.16 23.57
C ALA A 2 12.56 7.01 22.67
N SER A 3 13.20 5.84 22.76
CA SER A 3 12.51 4.61 22.36
C SER A 3 11.48 4.35 23.46
N SER A 4 10.20 4.51 23.14
CA SER A 4 9.12 4.39 24.11
C SER A 4 9.14 2.99 24.73
N ALA A 5 8.75 2.84 25.99
CA ALA A 5 8.63 1.54 26.64
C ALA A 5 7.82 0.53 25.78
N LEU A 6 6.90 1.05 24.96
CA LEU A 6 6.13 0.30 23.96
C LEU A 6 7.01 -0.31 22.86
N GLN A 7 7.93 0.45 22.26
CA GLN A 7 8.85 -0.10 21.23
C GLN A 7 9.70 -1.25 21.77
N LYS A 8 10.18 -1.13 23.01
CA LYS A 8 10.93 -2.20 23.67
C LYS A 8 10.07 -3.45 23.89
N GLN A 9 8.82 -3.28 24.34
CA GLN A 9 7.89 -4.40 24.52
C GLN A 9 7.53 -5.09 23.20
N VAL A 10 7.37 -4.33 22.11
CA VAL A 10 7.15 -4.89 20.77
C VAL A 10 8.36 -5.71 20.35
N TYR A 11 9.58 -5.16 20.45
CA TYR A 11 10.80 -5.88 20.08
C TYR A 11 10.96 -7.22 20.83
N GLU A 12 10.77 -7.22 22.15
CA GLU A 12 10.87 -8.45 22.95
C GLU A 12 9.81 -9.51 22.57
N LYS A 13 8.62 -9.08 22.14
CA LYS A 13 7.58 -9.99 21.64
C LYS A 13 7.93 -10.56 20.26
N LEU A 14 8.55 -9.77 19.39
CA LEU A 14 8.95 -10.21 18.05
C LEU A 14 10.14 -11.17 18.09
N LYS A 15 11.07 -10.99 19.02
CA LYS A 15 12.30 -11.80 19.13
C LYS A 15 12.05 -13.31 19.26
N ASN A 16 10.93 -13.71 19.85
CA ASN A 16 10.59 -15.11 20.09
C ASN A 16 9.68 -15.71 19.01
N LEU A 17 9.35 -14.94 17.96
CA LEU A 17 8.55 -15.44 16.84
C LEU A 17 9.41 -16.23 15.86
N SER A 18 8.80 -17.24 15.26
CA SER A 18 9.36 -17.92 14.09
C SER A 18 9.34 -17.00 12.85
N ASP A 19 10.15 -17.34 11.84
CA ASP A 19 10.22 -16.58 10.59
C ASP A 19 8.86 -16.45 9.89
N ILE A 20 8.02 -17.48 9.95
CA ILE A 20 6.67 -17.47 9.38
C ILE A 20 5.80 -16.42 10.09
N GLN A 21 5.86 -16.38 11.42
CA GLN A 21 5.09 -15.43 12.23
C GLN A 21 5.64 -13.99 12.08
N LEU A 22 6.95 -13.82 11.96
CA LEU A 22 7.56 -12.52 11.65
C LEU A 22 7.10 -12.00 10.29
N ARG A 23 6.97 -12.87 9.29
CA ARG A 23 6.43 -12.53 7.98
C ARG A 23 4.97 -12.07 8.06
N GLU A 24 4.14 -12.71 8.88
CA GLU A 24 2.77 -12.26 9.14
C GLU A 24 2.72 -10.89 9.81
N VAL A 25 3.59 -10.63 10.79
CA VAL A 25 3.70 -9.31 11.43
C VAL A 25 4.11 -8.24 10.42
N LEU A 26 5.08 -8.53 9.53
CA LEU A 26 5.49 -7.59 8.48
C LEU A 26 4.33 -7.24 7.55
N LEU A 27 3.58 -8.24 7.09
CA LEU A 27 2.39 -8.02 6.25
C LEU A 27 1.32 -7.19 6.97
N PHE A 28 1.16 -7.38 8.28
CA PHE A 28 0.24 -6.57 9.08
C PHE A 28 0.71 -5.11 9.21
N ILE A 29 2.01 -4.88 9.42
CA ILE A 29 2.57 -3.51 9.46
C ILE A 29 2.39 -2.82 8.11
N GLU A 30 2.67 -3.52 7.00
CA GLU A 30 2.43 -3.01 5.65
C GLU A 30 0.96 -2.64 5.44
N PHE A 31 0.04 -3.49 5.90
CA PHE A 31 -1.39 -3.22 5.84
C PHE A 31 -1.81 -1.99 6.65
N VAL A 32 -1.28 -1.82 7.87
CA VAL A 32 -1.55 -0.63 8.70
C VAL A 32 -1.02 0.63 8.03
N ASN A 33 0.21 0.60 7.51
CA ASN A 33 0.79 1.72 6.79
C ASN A 33 0.02 2.07 5.51
N THR A 34 -0.54 1.06 4.83
CA THR A 34 -1.39 1.26 3.64
C THR A 34 -2.74 1.88 4.00
N ARG A 35 -3.27 1.60 5.20
CA ARG A 35 -4.52 2.20 5.70
C ARG A 35 -4.38 3.67 6.10
N GLU A 36 -3.17 4.12 6.46
CA GLU A 36 -2.92 5.52 6.77
C GLU A 36 -2.78 6.41 5.51
N ASP A 37 -2.73 5.81 4.31
CA ASP A 37 -2.70 6.54 3.05
C ASP A 37 -4.11 6.60 2.42
N GLU A 38 -4.96 7.43 3.03
CA GLU A 38 -6.34 7.68 2.54
C GLU A 38 -6.35 8.16 1.08
N GLU A 39 -5.32 8.91 0.66
CA GLU A 39 -5.13 9.38 -0.72
C GLU A 39 -4.86 8.21 -1.68
N PHE A 40 -4.01 7.26 -1.28
CA PHE A 40 -3.76 6.05 -2.07
C PHE A 40 -5.00 5.14 -2.17
N ILE A 41 -5.74 4.98 -1.06
CA ILE A 41 -7.02 4.24 -1.07
C ILE A 41 -8.03 4.93 -2.00
N ALA A 42 -8.14 6.26 -1.94
CA ALA A 42 -9.01 7.03 -2.82
C ALA A 42 -8.62 6.85 -4.30
N TYR A 43 -7.33 6.93 -4.62
CA TYR A 43 -6.79 6.73 -5.95
C TYR A 43 -7.10 5.33 -6.51
N VAL A 44 -6.83 4.27 -5.74
CA VAL A 44 -7.13 2.88 -6.13
C VAL A 44 -8.63 2.67 -6.35
N ASN A 45 -9.47 3.23 -5.48
CA ASN A 45 -10.92 3.15 -5.61
C ASN A 45 -11.44 3.88 -6.85
N GLU A 46 -10.90 5.05 -7.16
CA GLU A 46 -11.25 5.79 -8.37
C GLU A 46 -10.84 5.03 -9.64
N ARG A 47 -9.59 4.57 -9.72
CA ARG A 47 -9.10 3.78 -10.87
C ARG A 47 -9.90 2.48 -11.05
N THR A 48 -10.30 1.84 -9.95
CA THR A 48 -11.16 0.65 -9.98
C THR A 48 -12.56 0.98 -10.53
N LYS A 49 -13.17 2.10 -10.13
CA LYS A 49 -14.45 2.56 -10.70
C LYS A 49 -14.35 2.85 -12.19
N LEU A 50 -13.27 3.51 -12.62
CA LEU A 50 -12.99 3.80 -14.02
C LEU A 50 -12.79 2.53 -14.84
N ALA A 51 -12.05 1.55 -14.30
CA ALA A 51 -11.85 0.24 -14.94
C ALA A 51 -13.16 -0.56 -15.07
N LEU A 52 -14.01 -0.55 -14.03
CA LEU A 52 -15.33 -1.18 -14.09
C LEU A 52 -16.26 -0.51 -15.11
N LYS A 53 -16.17 0.82 -15.26
CA LYS A 53 -16.91 1.58 -16.28
C LYS A 53 -16.40 1.27 -17.69
N ALA A 54 -15.08 1.26 -17.88
CA ALA A 54 -14.42 0.90 -19.14
C ALA A 54 -14.77 -0.54 -19.58
N ARG A 55 -14.89 -1.48 -18.61
CA ARG A 55 -15.38 -2.86 -18.86
C ARG A 55 -16.77 -2.88 -19.48
N LYS A 56 -17.69 -2.10 -18.93
CA LYS A 56 -19.08 -2.03 -19.40
C LYS A 56 -19.18 -1.38 -20.79
N GLU A 57 -18.21 -0.54 -21.13
CA GLU A 57 -18.10 0.16 -22.42
C GLU A 57 -17.26 -0.61 -23.47
N GLY A 58 -16.76 -1.81 -23.15
CA GLY A 58 -15.93 -2.62 -24.05
C GLY A 58 -14.52 -2.06 -24.31
N LYS A 59 -14.06 -1.12 -23.48
CA LYS A 59 -12.75 -0.48 -23.61
C LYS A 59 -11.65 -1.33 -22.96
N LYS A 60 -10.42 -1.15 -23.44
CA LYS A 60 -9.24 -1.92 -23.00
C LYS A 60 -8.95 -1.67 -21.52
N PHE A 61 -8.65 -2.73 -20.78
CA PHE A 61 -8.15 -2.62 -19.42
C PHE A 61 -6.68 -2.27 -19.41
N HIS A 62 -6.31 -1.38 -18.50
CA HIS A 62 -4.91 -1.14 -18.19
C HIS A 62 -4.41 -2.20 -17.21
N THR A 63 -3.22 -2.75 -17.45
CA THR A 63 -2.58 -3.67 -16.51
C THR A 63 -2.06 -2.92 -15.29
N LEU A 64 -1.78 -3.64 -14.19
CA LEU A 64 -1.22 -3.03 -12.98
C LEU A 64 0.11 -2.33 -13.27
N GLU A 65 0.98 -2.87 -14.13
CA GLU A 65 2.22 -2.20 -14.52
C GLU A 65 1.98 -0.92 -15.33
N GLU A 66 0.95 -0.87 -16.17
CA GLU A 66 0.59 0.34 -16.92
C GLU A 66 0.13 1.45 -15.97
N LEU A 67 -0.66 1.09 -14.95
CA LEU A 67 -1.11 2.02 -13.90
C LEU A 67 0.04 2.55 -13.05
N GLN A 68 1.00 1.69 -12.69
CA GLN A 68 2.18 2.06 -11.90
C GLN A 68 3.11 3.00 -12.67
N LYS A 69 3.30 2.78 -13.98
CA LYS A 69 4.08 3.67 -14.83
C LYS A 69 3.42 5.04 -14.98
N GLU A 70 2.10 5.08 -15.16
CA GLU A 70 1.34 6.32 -15.28
C GLU A 70 1.47 7.18 -14.01
N PHE A 71 1.26 6.59 -12.83
CA PHE A 71 1.41 7.30 -11.54
C PHE A 71 2.84 7.83 -11.31
N THR A 72 3.86 7.05 -11.67
CA THR A 72 5.26 7.46 -11.54
C THR A 72 5.58 8.64 -12.46
N MET A 73 5.02 8.66 -13.67
CA MET A 73 5.17 9.76 -14.62
C MET A 73 4.37 11.01 -14.20
N GLU A 74 3.20 10.82 -13.58
CA GLU A 74 2.37 11.90 -13.05
C GLU A 74 3.07 12.64 -11.89
N LYS A 75 3.74 11.90 -10.98
CA LYS A 75 4.59 12.47 -9.93
C LYS A 75 5.83 13.21 -10.45
N LEU A 76 6.39 12.82 -11.59
CA LEU A 76 7.54 13.51 -12.19
C LEU A 76 7.14 14.83 -12.89
N ASN A 77 5.90 14.95 -13.36
CA ASN A 77 5.40 16.17 -13.99
C ASN A 77 4.90 17.22 -12.97
N TYR A 78 4.45 16.78 -11.80
CA TYR A 78 4.18 17.65 -10.65
C TYR A 78 5.35 17.53 -9.68
N GLY A 79 6.45 18.24 -9.95
CA GLY A 79 7.65 18.22 -9.11
C GLY A 79 7.37 18.56 -7.65
N VAL A 80 7.18 17.52 -6.84
CA VAL A 80 7.16 17.55 -5.37
C VAL A 80 8.16 16.52 -4.88
#